data_AF-A0A944Y1A6-F1
#
_entry.id   AF-A0A944Y1A6-F1
#
_cell.length_a   1.000
_cell.length_b   1.000
_cell.length_c   1.000
_cell.angle_alpha   90.00
_cell.angle_beta   90.00
_cell.angle_gamma   90.00
#
_symmetry.space_group_name_H-M   'P 1'
#
loop_
_entity.id
_entity.type
_entity.pdbx_description
1 polymer ?
#
loop_
_entity_poly.entity_id
_entity_poly.type
_entity_poly.pdbx_seq_one_letter_code
_entity_poly.pdbx_strand_id
1 'polypeptide(L)'
;MPIWQFIVVVVHVFSAIIWIGGSIFLALVMVPVARGMEPPAMGLMFLRKAALRFRGIAWVLMTLLVVSGAAALESRGIGFDRFTEDGFWSTEIGTALGVKIVLVGILLVMSGVHDFILGPRLAAAMQLIPRGEQPPVSVVSARKRLIMLARLNLLIAVSVAVIGLMLVRGVPG
;
A
#
# COMPACT_ATOMS: atom_id res chain seq x y z
N MET A 1 -23.60 -0.54 19.23
CA MET A 1 -22.20 -0.99 19.09
C MET A 1 -21.39 -0.36 20.22
N PRO A 2 -20.51 -1.11 20.91
CA PRO A 2 -19.57 -0.54 21.87
C PRO A 2 -18.73 0.55 21.19
N ILE A 3 -18.49 1.67 21.87
CA ILE A 3 -17.76 2.83 21.31
C ILE A 3 -16.38 2.44 20.75
N TRP A 4 -15.75 1.45 21.36
CA TRP A 4 -14.48 0.86 20.91
C TRP A 4 -14.54 0.32 19.47
N GLN A 5 -15.57 -0.45 19.12
CA GLN A 5 -15.71 -1.04 17.78
C GLN A 5 -15.82 0.04 16.70
N PHE A 6 -16.56 1.10 17.01
CA PHE A 6 -16.71 2.24 16.11
C PHE A 6 -15.37 2.94 15.87
N ILE A 7 -14.60 3.21 16.93
CA ILE A 7 -13.28 3.85 16.83
C ILE A 7 -12.34 3.00 15.97
N VAL A 8 -12.28 1.69 16.20
CA VAL A 8 -11.43 0.77 15.42
C VAL A 8 -11.76 0.83 13.93
N VAL A 9 -13.05 0.79 13.58
CA VAL A 9 -13.49 0.86 12.18
C VAL A 9 -13.16 2.22 11.57
N VAL A 10 -13.39 3.33 12.29
CA VAL A 10 -13.01 4.67 11.84
C VAL A 10 -11.51 4.75 11.56
N VAL A 11 -10.68 4.29 12.49
CA VAL A 11 -9.22 4.27 12.30
C VAL A 11 -8.83 3.43 11.09
N HIS A 12 -9.42 2.25 10.91
CA HIS A 12 -9.15 1.37 9.76
C HIS A 12 -9.49 2.07 8.43
N VAL A 13 -10.72 2.60 8.33
CA VAL A 13 -11.22 3.22 7.10
C VAL A 13 -10.45 4.49 6.75
N PHE A 14 -10.21 5.37 7.72
CA PHE A 14 -9.42 6.59 7.48
C PHE A 14 -7.97 6.24 7.10
N SER A 15 -7.39 5.22 7.73
CA SER A 15 -6.04 4.77 7.35
C SER A 15 -5.99 4.29 5.90
N ALA A 16 -7.00 3.54 5.45
CA ALA A 16 -7.13 3.09 4.07
C ALA A 16 -7.31 4.27 3.11
N ILE A 17 -8.20 5.21 3.42
CA ILE A 17 -8.47 6.40 2.59
C ILE A 17 -7.20 7.23 2.42
N ILE A 18 -6.50 7.54 3.51
CA ILE A 18 -5.29 8.39 3.46
C ILE A 18 -4.18 7.66 2.70
N TRP A 19 -3.99 6.36 2.93
CA TRP A 19 -2.94 5.60 2.28
C TRP A 19 -3.18 5.41 0.78
N ILE A 20 -4.38 4.99 0.38
CA ILE A 20 -4.76 4.80 -1.03
C ILE A 20 -4.80 6.17 -1.74
N GLY A 21 -5.47 7.15 -1.14
CA GLY A 21 -5.61 8.50 -1.69
C GLY A 21 -4.26 9.21 -1.83
N GLY A 22 -3.39 9.11 -0.82
CA GLY A 22 -2.03 9.65 -0.88
C GLY A 22 -1.17 9.00 -1.95
N SER A 23 -1.31 7.68 -2.14
CA SER A 23 -0.60 6.94 -3.20
C SER A 23 -1.07 7.37 -4.60
N ILE A 24 -2.38 7.53 -4.79
CA ILE A 24 -2.96 8.04 -6.04
C ILE A 24 -2.50 9.47 -6.29
N PHE A 25 -2.55 10.34 -5.28
CA PHE A 25 -2.12 11.73 -5.38
C PHE A 25 -0.63 11.83 -5.77
N LEU A 26 0.23 11.03 -5.14
CA LEU A 26 1.65 10.99 -5.47
C LEU A 26 1.86 10.59 -6.95
N ALA A 27 1.13 9.58 -7.42
CA ALA A 27 1.27 9.05 -8.78
C ALA A 27 0.68 9.96 -9.86
N LEU A 28 -0.50 10.54 -9.63
CA LEU A 28 -1.28 11.27 -10.65
C LEU A 28 -1.04 12.78 -10.61
N VAL A 29 -0.62 13.34 -9.47
CA VAL A 29 -0.42 14.80 -9.32
C VAL A 29 1.05 15.12 -9.14
N MET A 30 1.70 14.53 -8.13
CA MET A 30 3.07 14.92 -7.78
C MET A 30 4.09 14.51 -8.84
N VAL A 31 3.95 13.32 -9.44
CA VAL A 31 4.86 12.86 -10.50
C VAL A 31 4.76 13.76 -11.74
N PRO A 32 3.58 14.10 -12.29
CA PRO A 32 3.47 15.06 -13.40
C PRO A 32 4.03 16.44 -13.06
N VAL A 33 3.71 16.99 -11.89
CA VAL A 33 4.23 18.30 -11.45
C VAL A 33 5.76 18.28 -11.42
N ALA A 34 6.36 17.27 -10.82
CA ALA A 34 7.81 17.12 -10.76
C ALA A 34 8.48 16.98 -12.14
N ARG A 35 7.78 16.41 -13.13
CA ARG A 35 8.30 16.28 -14.50
C ARG A 35 8.32 17.60 -15.27
N GLY A 36 7.45 18.54 -14.90
CA GLY A 36 7.37 19.87 -15.53
C GLY A 36 8.30 20.91 -14.90
N MET A 37 9.06 20.56 -13.86
CA MET A 37 9.96 21.51 -13.19
C MET A 37 11.30 21.64 -13.91
N GLU A 38 11.78 22.87 -14.06
CA GLU A 38 13.12 23.18 -14.56
C GLU A 38 13.99 23.80 -13.45
N PRO A 39 15.25 23.33 -13.28
CA PRO A 39 15.89 22.23 -14.00
C PRO A 39 15.33 20.85 -13.56
N PRO A 40 15.41 19.78 -14.40
CA PRO A 40 14.86 18.45 -14.09
C PRO A 40 15.34 17.84 -12.76
N ALA A 41 16.55 18.19 -12.32
CA ALA A 41 17.11 17.78 -11.03
C ALA A 41 16.27 18.29 -9.85
N MET A 42 15.71 19.51 -9.95
CA MET A 42 14.84 20.09 -8.93
C MET A 42 13.55 19.26 -8.77
N GLY A 43 12.92 18.89 -9.88
CA GLY A 43 11.74 18.03 -9.88
C GLY A 43 11.99 16.66 -9.26
N LEU A 44 13.11 16.02 -9.59
CA LEU A 44 13.49 14.74 -8.99
C LEU A 44 13.73 14.86 -7.47
N MET A 45 14.40 15.92 -7.02
CA MET A 45 14.62 16.18 -5.60
C MET A 45 13.31 16.44 -4.85
N PHE A 46 12.42 17.24 -5.43
CA PHE A 46 11.10 17.53 -4.88
C PHE A 46 10.29 16.24 -4.70
N LEU A 47 10.17 15.44 -5.75
CA LEU A 47 9.46 14.16 -5.71
C LEU A 47 10.09 13.20 -4.69
N ARG A 48 11.42 13.12 -4.61
CA ARG A 48 12.12 12.26 -3.64
C ARG A 48 11.80 12.69 -2.20
N LYS A 49 11.85 13.98 -1.89
CA LYS A 49 11.51 14.49 -0.55
C LYS A 49 10.05 14.18 -0.19
N ALA A 50 9.12 14.43 -1.11
CA ALA A 50 7.71 14.12 -0.90
C ALA A 50 7.49 12.61 -0.70
N ALA A 51 8.09 11.76 -1.53
CA ALA A 51 7.98 10.31 -1.43
C ALA A 51 8.57 9.76 -0.13
N LEU A 52 9.72 10.27 0.33
CA LEU A 52 10.31 9.86 1.62
C LEU A 52 9.46 10.29 2.81
N ARG A 53 8.87 11.49 2.76
CA ARG A 53 7.94 11.96 3.80
C ARG A 53 6.67 11.10 3.83
N PHE A 54 6.10 10.84 2.66
CA PHE A 54 4.92 10.00 2.52
C PHE A 54 5.22 8.56 2.96
N ARG A 55 6.40 8.00 2.66
CA ARG A 55 6.81 6.66 3.11
C ARG A 55 6.66 6.50 4.62
N GLY A 56 7.17 7.43 5.42
CA GLY A 56 7.05 7.35 6.88
C GLY A 56 5.59 7.32 7.34
N ILE A 57 4.75 8.18 6.75
CA ILE A 57 3.30 8.21 7.02
C ILE A 57 2.65 6.91 6.56
N ALA A 58 3.00 6.42 5.38
CA ALA A 58 2.44 5.21 4.79
C ALA A 58 2.65 3.99 5.67
N TRP A 59 3.85 3.82 6.26
CA TRP A 59 4.12 2.71 7.19
C TRP A 59 3.37 2.81 8.51
N VAL A 60 3.14 4.02 9.02
CA VAL A 60 2.25 4.23 10.19
C VAL A 60 0.82 3.82 9.83
N LEU A 61 0.28 4.29 8.71
CA LEU A 61 -1.07 3.94 8.24
C LEU A 61 -1.20 2.43 7.98
N MET A 62 -0.17 1.81 7.42
CA MET A 62 -0.15 0.37 7.16
C MET A 62 -0.19 -0.44 8.45
N THR A 63 0.56 -0.01 9.47
CA THR A 63 0.54 -0.60 10.81
C THR A 63 -0.85 -0.45 11.42
N LEU A 64 -1.43 0.75 11.34
CA LEU A 64 -2.79 1.00 11.81
C LEU A 64 -3.81 0.11 11.08
N LEU A 65 -3.68 -0.11 9.77
CA LEU A 65 -4.56 -0.99 9.00
C LEU A 65 -4.50 -2.44 9.49
N VAL A 66 -3.31 -2.97 9.74
CA VAL A 66 -3.13 -4.34 10.25
C VAL A 66 -3.72 -4.47 11.66
N VAL A 67 -3.34 -3.57 12.57
CA VAL A 67 -3.79 -3.60 13.97
C VAL A 67 -5.29 -3.40 14.09
N SER A 68 -5.84 -2.38 13.41
CA SER A 68 -7.29 -2.13 13.42
C SER A 68 -8.08 -3.22 12.69
N GLY A 69 -7.50 -3.86 11.67
CA GLY A 69 -8.11 -5.01 11.00
C GLY A 69 -8.24 -6.21 11.93
N ALA A 70 -7.18 -6.53 12.69
CA ALA A 70 -7.21 -7.58 13.71
C ALA A 70 -8.20 -7.27 14.83
N ALA A 71 -8.17 -6.04 15.38
CA ALA A 71 -9.10 -5.61 16.42
C ALA A 71 -10.57 -5.62 15.95
N ALA A 72 -10.82 -5.32 14.67
CA ALA A 72 -12.16 -5.40 14.10
C ALA A 72 -12.67 -6.85 14.02
N LEU A 73 -11.80 -7.83 13.73
CA LEU A 73 -12.16 -9.25 13.71
C LEU A 73 -12.49 -9.77 15.11
N GLU A 74 -11.64 -9.45 16.09
CA GLU A 74 -11.84 -9.81 17.49
C GLU A 74 -13.18 -9.26 18.01
N SER A 75 -13.51 -8.01 17.65
CA SER A 75 -14.79 -7.40 18.02
C SER A 75 -16.03 -8.08 17.45
N ARG A 76 -15.88 -8.89 16.40
CA ARG A 76 -16.93 -9.70 15.77
C ARG A 76 -16.94 -11.15 16.26
N GLY A 77 -16.15 -11.48 17.29
CA GLY A 77 -16.00 -12.84 17.80
C GLY A 77 -15.19 -13.77 16.89
N ILE A 78 -14.43 -13.20 15.94
CA ILE A 78 -13.47 -13.94 15.12
C ILE A 78 -12.09 -13.73 15.74
N GLY A 79 -11.81 -14.48 16.80
CA GLY A 79 -10.51 -14.51 17.44
C GLY A 79 -9.51 -15.40 16.70
N PHE A 80 -8.30 -15.52 17.26
CA PHE A 80 -7.26 -16.40 16.70
C PHE A 80 -7.62 -17.89 16.82
N ASP A 81 -8.45 -18.25 17.79
CA ASP A 81 -9.02 -19.59 18.00
C ASP A 81 -9.82 -20.06 16.79
N ARG A 82 -10.65 -19.19 16.20
CA ARG A 82 -11.43 -19.46 14.99
C ARG A 82 -10.58 -19.81 13.78
N PHE A 83 -9.32 -19.38 13.73
CA PHE A 83 -8.43 -19.69 12.61
C PHE A 83 -7.93 -21.15 12.64
N THR A 84 -8.01 -21.78 13.81
CA THR A 84 -7.63 -23.18 14.03
C THR A 84 -8.84 -24.13 14.03
N GLU A 85 -10.06 -23.61 13.93
CA GLU A 85 -11.27 -24.42 13.82
C GLU A 85 -11.34 -25.12 12.45
N ASP A 86 -11.60 -26.43 12.49
CA ASP A 86 -11.80 -27.23 11.28
C ASP A 86 -12.99 -26.70 10.47
N GLY A 87 -12.76 -26.47 9.17
CA GLY A 87 -13.80 -26.02 8.25
C GLY A 87 -14.07 -24.51 8.24
N PHE A 88 -13.50 -23.70 9.15
CA PHE A 88 -13.70 -22.24 9.12
C PHE A 88 -13.30 -21.62 7.77
N TRP A 89 -12.14 -22.01 7.25
CA TRP A 89 -11.62 -21.55 5.96
C TRP A 89 -12.43 -22.01 4.74
N SER A 90 -13.33 -22.99 4.93
CA SER A 90 -14.24 -23.44 3.86
C SER A 90 -15.55 -22.65 3.81
N THR A 91 -15.84 -21.84 4.83
CA THR A 91 -17.00 -20.93 4.83
C THR A 91 -16.78 -19.74 3.89
N GLU A 92 -17.87 -19.10 3.45
CA GLU A 92 -17.78 -17.89 2.62
C GLU A 92 -16.99 -16.77 3.30
N ILE A 93 -17.25 -16.55 4.60
CA ILE A 93 -16.57 -15.54 5.42
C ILE A 93 -15.09 -15.89 5.59
N GLY A 94 -14.79 -17.15 5.92
CA GLY A 94 -13.41 -17.62 6.12
C GLY A 94 -12.58 -17.54 4.83
N THR A 95 -13.15 -17.92 3.69
CA THR A 95 -12.49 -17.83 2.38
C THR A 95 -12.20 -16.38 2.02
N ALA A 96 -13.20 -15.49 2.11
CA ALA A 96 -13.01 -14.07 1.80
C ALA A 96 -12.01 -13.38 2.75
N LEU A 97 -12.02 -13.74 4.04
CA LEU A 97 -11.04 -13.27 5.01
C LEU A 97 -9.63 -13.79 4.67
N GLY A 98 -9.48 -15.06 4.32
CA GLY A 98 -8.20 -15.67 3.94
C GLY A 98 -7.59 -15.01 2.72
N VAL A 99 -8.39 -14.80 1.68
CA VAL A 99 -7.97 -14.03 0.50
C VAL A 99 -7.52 -12.62 0.90
N LYS A 100 -8.27 -11.93 1.75
CA LYS A 100 -7.91 -10.60 2.24
C LYS A 100 -6.57 -10.60 2.98
N ILE A 101 -6.34 -11.57 3.88
CA ILE A 101 -5.09 -11.69 4.65
C ILE A 101 -3.90 -11.94 3.71
N VAL A 102 -4.04 -12.85 2.74
CA VAL A 102 -2.99 -13.14 1.75
C VAL A 102 -2.67 -11.90 0.93
N LEU A 103 -3.69 -11.18 0.42
CA LEU A 103 -3.49 -9.96 -0.35
C LEU A 103 -2.83 -8.85 0.48
N VAL A 104 -3.22 -8.69 1.75
CA VAL A 104 -2.55 -7.75 2.67
C VAL A 104 -1.09 -8.15 2.88
N GLY A 105 -0.79 -9.45 3.06
CA GLY A 105 0.58 -9.95 3.17
C GLY A 105 1.43 -9.64 1.93
N ILE A 106 0.89 -9.91 0.74
CA ILE A 106 1.54 -9.58 -0.54
C ILE A 106 1.78 -8.06 -0.64
N LEU A 107 0.78 -7.25 -0.31
CA LEU A 107 0.87 -5.78 -0.31
C LEU A 107 1.98 -5.28 0.62
N LEU A 108 2.08 -5.82 1.83
CA LEU A 108 3.11 -5.44 2.80
C LEU A 108 4.51 -5.77 2.28
N VAL A 109 4.70 -6.98 1.75
CA VAL A 109 5.99 -7.42 1.18
C VAL A 109 6.36 -6.56 -0.02
N MET A 110 5.44 -6.35 -0.96
CA MET A 110 5.67 -5.51 -2.13
C MET A 110 6.01 -4.07 -1.74
N SER A 111 5.30 -3.50 -0.76
CA SER A 111 5.56 -2.16 -0.23
C SER A 111 6.96 -2.08 0.40
N GLY A 112 7.34 -3.07 1.22
CA GLY A 112 8.67 -3.14 1.84
C GLY A 112 9.80 -3.24 0.83
N VAL A 113 9.66 -4.14 -0.15
CA VAL A 113 10.64 -4.31 -1.22
C VAL A 113 10.75 -3.04 -2.07
N HIS A 114 9.62 -2.40 -2.40
CA HIS A 114 9.59 -1.14 -3.14
C HIS A 114 10.31 -0.01 -2.37
N ASP A 115 9.98 0.17 -1.09
CA ASP A 115 10.36 1.35 -0.30
C ASP A 115 11.76 1.30 0.29
N PHE A 116 12.24 0.10 0.66
CA PHE A 116 13.49 -0.08 1.38
C PHE A 116 14.59 -0.73 0.54
N ILE A 117 14.24 -1.42 -0.55
CA ILE A 117 15.22 -2.12 -1.38
C ILE A 117 15.33 -1.45 -2.75
N LEU A 118 14.25 -1.46 -3.53
CA LEU A 118 14.28 -1.02 -4.93
C LEU A 118 14.39 0.50 -5.05
N GLY A 119 13.66 1.26 -4.23
CA GLY A 119 13.71 2.72 -4.20
C GLY A 119 15.12 3.26 -3.90
N PRO A 120 15.75 2.86 -2.78
CA PRO A 120 17.12 3.27 -2.46
C PRO A 120 18.15 2.83 -3.50
N ARG A 121 18.05 1.59 -4.03
CA ARG A 121 18.95 1.11 -5.09
C ARG A 121 18.87 1.95 -6.36
N LEU A 122 17.66 2.30 -6.80
CA LEU A 122 17.47 3.16 -7.97
C LEU A 122 17.99 4.57 -7.71
N ALA A 123 17.76 5.12 -6.51
CA ALA A 123 18.25 6.43 -6.14
C ALA A 123 19.79 6.50 -6.12
N ALA A 124 20.46 5.46 -5.63
CA ALA A 124 21.91 5.34 -5.66
C ALA A 124 22.44 5.20 -7.09
N ALA A 125 21.83 4.35 -7.92
CA ALA A 125 22.20 4.20 -9.32
C ALA A 125 22.07 5.51 -10.11
N MET A 126 21.04 6.29 -9.84
CA MET A 126 20.81 7.60 -10.47
C MET A 126 21.85 8.66 -10.06
N GLN A 127 22.48 8.54 -8.89
CA GLN A 127 23.51 9.47 -8.42
C GLN A 127 24.88 9.23 -9.07
N LEU A 128 25.11 8.02 -9.58
CA LEU A 128 26.35 7.63 -10.25
C LEU A 128 26.38 8.04 -11.74
N ILE A 129 25.26 8.49 -12.30
CA ILE A 129 25.16 8.91 -13.71
C ILE A 129 25.77 10.32 -13.85
N PRO A 130 26.79 10.52 -14.70
CA PRO A 130 27.35 11.85 -14.96
C PRO A 130 26.31 12.84 -15.47
N ARG A 131 26.46 14.12 -15.10
CA ARG A 131 25.56 15.18 -15.57
C ARG A 131 25.67 15.31 -17.08
N GLY A 132 24.53 15.20 -17.77
CA GLY A 132 24.45 15.32 -19.23
C GLY A 132 24.49 13.97 -19.97
N GLU A 133 24.77 12.87 -19.27
CA GLU A 133 24.71 11.53 -19.87
C GLU A 133 23.32 10.90 -19.73
N GLN A 134 22.96 10.07 -20.71
CA GLN A 134 21.72 9.34 -20.67
C GLN A 134 21.81 8.16 -19.68
N PRO A 135 20.74 7.87 -18.92
CA PRO A 135 20.74 6.74 -18.00
C PRO A 135 20.96 5.41 -18.74
N PRO A 136 21.77 4.49 -18.18
CA PRO A 136 21.91 3.15 -18.72
C PRO A 136 20.55 2.44 -18.82
N VAL A 137 20.42 1.53 -19.81
CA VAL A 137 19.18 0.75 -20.02
C VAL A 137 18.76 -0.02 -18.76
N SER A 138 19.71 -0.47 -17.94
CA SER A 138 19.46 -1.12 -16.65
C SER A 138 18.76 -0.20 -15.64
N VAL A 139 19.11 1.09 -15.60
CA VAL A 139 18.49 2.08 -14.71
C VAL A 139 17.09 2.45 -15.20
N VAL A 140 16.92 2.62 -16.51
CA VAL A 140 15.60 2.89 -17.12
C VAL A 140 14.62 1.74 -16.87
N SER A 141 15.07 0.50 -17.07
CA SER A 141 14.24 -0.70 -16.82
C SER A 141 13.94 -0.89 -15.34
N ALA A 142 14.91 -0.68 -14.45
CA ALA A 142 14.69 -0.71 -13.00
C ALA A 142 13.63 0.33 -12.56
N ARG A 143 13.69 1.55 -13.12
CA ARG A 143 12.67 2.59 -12.88
C ARG A 143 11.28 2.16 -13.34
N LYS A 144 11.17 1.57 -14.53
CA LYS A 144 9.88 1.05 -15.03
C LYS A 144 9.32 -0.04 -14.11
N ARG A 145 10.17 -0.98 -13.67
CA ARG A 145 9.78 -2.05 -12.73
C ARG A 145 9.31 -1.50 -11.39
N LEU A 146 10.00 -0.50 -10.85
CA LEU A 146 9.61 0.17 -9.61
C LEU A 146 8.21 0.80 -9.72
N ILE A 147 7.95 1.53 -10.82
CA ILE A 147 6.63 2.14 -11.09
C ILE A 147 5.56 1.06 -11.27
N MET A 148 5.86 -0.02 -11.98
CA MET A 148 4.92 -1.14 -12.17
C MET A 148 4.56 -1.79 -10.82
N LEU A 149 5.55 -2.03 -9.96
CA LEU A 149 5.30 -2.58 -8.61
C LEU A 149 4.42 -1.64 -7.79
N ALA A 150 4.65 -0.33 -7.83
CA ALA A 150 3.80 0.63 -7.15
C ALA A 150 2.33 0.58 -7.64
N ARG A 151 2.12 0.45 -8.95
CA ARG A 151 0.78 0.31 -9.55
C ARG A 151 0.10 -0.99 -9.15
N LEU A 152 0.81 -2.12 -9.23
CA LEU A 152 0.29 -3.42 -8.81
C LEU A 152 -0.08 -3.41 -7.32
N ASN A 153 0.77 -2.82 -6.48
CA ASN A 153 0.51 -2.69 -5.06
C ASN A 153 -0.75 -1.84 -4.77
N LEU A 154 -0.95 -0.75 -5.52
CA LEU A 154 -2.16 0.06 -5.43
C LEU A 154 -3.41 -0.72 -5.88
N LEU A 155 -3.32 -1.51 -6.96
CA LEU A 155 -4.43 -2.36 -7.42
C LEU A 155 -4.80 -3.39 -6.35
N ILE A 156 -3.82 -4.06 -5.76
CA ILE A 156 -4.04 -5.02 -4.65
C ILE A 156 -4.74 -4.32 -3.48
N ALA A 157 -4.31 -3.11 -3.13
CA ALA A 157 -4.93 -2.36 -2.03
C ALA A 157 -6.40 -2.02 -2.31
N VAL A 158 -6.73 -1.62 -3.53
CA VAL A 158 -8.12 -1.37 -3.95
C VAL A 158 -8.92 -2.67 -3.90
N SER A 159 -8.38 -3.79 -4.38
CA SER A 159 -9.04 -5.10 -4.27
C SER A 159 -9.29 -5.50 -2.82
N VAL A 160 -8.32 -5.30 -1.91
CA VAL A 160 -8.47 -5.54 -0.47
C VAL A 160 -9.58 -4.69 0.13
N ALA A 161 -9.69 -3.41 -0.27
CA ALA A 161 -10.75 -2.53 0.19
C ALA A 161 -12.13 -3.00 -0.30
N VAL A 162 -12.25 -3.42 -1.57
CA VAL A 162 -13.49 -3.96 -2.15
C VAL A 162 -13.93 -5.25 -1.43
N ILE A 163 -13.00 -6.19 -1.23
CA ILE A 163 -13.28 -7.43 -0.47
C ILE A 163 -13.72 -7.09 0.97
N GLY A 164 -13.07 -6.10 1.59
CA GLY A 164 -13.47 -5.59 2.90
C GLY A 164 -14.90 -5.07 2.93
N LEU A 165 -15.34 -4.38 1.87
CA LEU A 165 -16.73 -3.90 1.75
C LEU A 165 -17.71 -5.05 1.53
N MET A 166 -17.36 -6.03 0.70
CA MET A 166 -18.17 -7.25 0.47
C MET A 166 -18.36 -8.04 1.77
N LEU A 167 -17.33 -8.16 2.61
CA LEU A 167 -17.42 -8.78 3.94
C LEU A 167 -18.37 -8.05 4.91
N VAL A 168 -18.66 -6.77 4.67
CA VAL A 168 -19.59 -5.98 5.50
C VAL A 168 -21.00 -5.98 4.94
N ARG A 169 -21.15 -5.96 3.61
CA ARG A 169 -22.44 -5.80 2.93
C ARG A 169 -23.02 -7.10 2.35
N GLY A 170 -22.26 -8.18 2.30
CA GLY A 170 -22.56 -9.38 1.51
C GLY A 170 -22.02 -9.26 0.08
N VAL A 171 -21.88 -10.39 -0.61
CA VAL A 171 -21.47 -10.43 -2.02
C VAL A 171 -22.68 -10.01 -2.88
N PRO A 172 -22.56 -8.97 -3.73
CA PRO A 172 -23.62 -8.65 -4.67
C PRO A 172 -23.74 -9.79 -5.68
N GLY A 173 -24.93 -10.40 -5.73
CA GLY A 173 -25.29 -11.48 -6.67
C GLY A 173 -25.55 -10.99 -8.08
#